data_AF-C7BRK3-F1
#
_entry.id   AF-C7BRK3-F1
#
_cell.length_a   1.000
_cell.length_b   1.000
_cell.length_c   1.000
_cell.angle_alpha   90.00
_cell.angle_beta   90.00
_cell.angle_gamma   90.00
#
_symmetry.space_group_name_H-M   'P 1'
#
loop_
_entity.id
_entity.type
_entity.pdbx_description
1 polymer ?
#
loop_
_entity_poly.entity_id
_entity_poly.type
_entity_poly.pdbx_seq_one_letter_code
_entity_poly.pdbx_strand_id
1 'polypeptide(L)'
;MSQKNDFKAFSVSDNANIVKQEAYEKEQKLQTGFPTGDITAELLNKTLRQSSTISTVVANFIATQSGEDVLDNGDIDKLTAQFKKALEQKNTTEIRDASLTEKGIIQLTDQIGNSNTLAATQKLVSDVNNNALAKDKNGEDIPDKAAFIKNLGLSDSTNITIGNGENQVPNMSFFTSNLNQVGWQKLPSGLIEMWGIASVKGNAYAEPGALNNFPIPFPNKCLNVTLTHVGNAPQHAGTFSIMTVNNSQFQCFSSIPNLQIPVAAFYRAIGY
;
A
#
# COMPACT_ATOMS: atom_id res chain seq x y z
N MET A 1 -45.63 34.07 -15.24
CA MET A 1 -46.09 35.07 -16.24
C MET A 1 -45.67 34.54 -17.61
N SER A 2 -46.55 34.53 -18.62
CA SER A 2 -46.18 34.13 -19.97
C SER A 2 -45.31 35.23 -20.58
N GLN A 3 -44.07 34.91 -20.93
CA GLN A 3 -43.17 35.81 -21.65
C GLN A 3 -43.73 36.10 -23.05
N LYS A 4 -43.51 37.33 -23.52
CA LYS A 4 -43.97 37.81 -24.83
C LYS A 4 -42.91 37.54 -25.89
N ASN A 5 -43.32 37.02 -27.04
CA ASN A 5 -42.51 36.93 -28.25
C ASN A 5 -43.20 37.72 -29.38
N ASP A 6 -42.52 38.73 -29.93
CA ASP A 6 -43.05 39.57 -31.02
C ASP A 6 -42.76 39.03 -32.42
N PHE A 7 -41.84 38.08 -32.58
CA PHE A 7 -41.60 37.40 -33.85
C PHE A 7 -42.71 36.39 -34.12
N LYS A 8 -43.57 36.67 -35.13
CA LYS A 8 -44.77 35.87 -35.43
C LYS A 8 -44.62 35.05 -36.70
N ALA A 9 -45.20 33.85 -36.67
CA ALA A 9 -45.22 32.98 -37.84
C ALA A 9 -46.27 33.47 -38.82
N PHE A 10 -45.85 33.69 -40.07
CA PHE A 10 -46.71 34.20 -41.13
C PHE A 10 -47.44 33.04 -41.85
N SER A 11 -48.72 33.22 -42.16
CA SER A 11 -49.49 32.30 -43.02
C SER A 11 -49.52 30.83 -42.54
N VAL A 12 -49.75 30.62 -41.24
CA VAL A 12 -49.78 29.28 -40.59
C VAL A 12 -51.18 28.66 -40.44
N SER A 13 -52.24 29.31 -40.93
CA SER A 13 -53.60 28.74 -40.87
C SER A 13 -53.77 27.55 -41.81
N ASP A 14 -54.73 26.67 -41.51
CA ASP A 14 -55.02 25.48 -42.31
C ASP A 14 -55.41 25.81 -43.77
N ASN A 15 -56.04 26.98 -43.98
CA ASN A 15 -56.45 27.50 -45.28
C ASN A 15 -55.51 28.61 -45.80
N ALA A 16 -54.24 28.58 -45.41
CA ALA A 16 -53.24 29.54 -45.84
C ALA A 16 -53.10 29.58 -47.37
N ASN A 17 -52.98 30.80 -47.93
CA ASN A 17 -52.74 31.01 -49.36
C ASN A 17 -51.27 30.72 -49.71
N ILE A 18 -50.91 29.44 -49.78
CA ILE A 18 -49.54 28.97 -50.02
C ILE A 18 -49.51 27.77 -50.97
N VAL A 19 -48.37 27.61 -51.66
CA VAL A 19 -48.12 26.38 -52.41
C VAL A 19 -47.88 25.18 -51.48
N LYS A 20 -48.33 23.99 -51.91
CA LYS A 20 -48.06 22.72 -51.20
C LYS A 20 -46.55 22.44 -51.15
N GLN A 21 -46.10 21.75 -50.11
CA GLN A 21 -44.68 21.45 -49.88
C GLN A 21 -44.04 20.73 -51.08
N GLU A 22 -44.71 19.70 -51.61
CA GLU A 22 -44.23 18.90 -52.74
C GLU A 22 -44.07 19.71 -54.04
N ALA A 23 -44.90 20.74 -54.24
CA ALA A 23 -44.80 21.62 -55.39
C ALA A 23 -43.68 22.64 -55.19
N TYR A 24 -43.59 23.21 -53.98
CA TYR A 24 -42.54 24.15 -53.61
C TYR A 24 -41.15 23.56 -53.80
N GLU A 25 -40.91 22.32 -53.35
CA GLU A 25 -39.61 21.63 -53.47
C GLU A 25 -39.14 21.41 -54.91
N LYS A 26 -40.05 21.47 -55.89
CA LYS A 26 -39.75 21.33 -57.32
C LYS A 26 -39.48 22.67 -58.01
N GLU A 27 -39.70 23.80 -57.34
CA GLU A 27 -39.52 25.13 -57.92
C GLU A 27 -38.04 25.45 -58.13
N GLN A 28 -37.64 25.74 -59.38
CA GLN A 28 -36.26 26.14 -59.69
C GLN A 28 -35.84 27.45 -58.98
N LYS A 29 -36.82 28.29 -58.64
CA LYS A 29 -36.63 29.55 -57.90
C LYS A 29 -36.13 29.34 -56.47
N LEU A 30 -36.21 28.12 -55.91
CA LEU A 30 -35.60 27.80 -54.61
C LEU A 30 -34.08 27.99 -54.62
N GLN A 31 -33.43 27.66 -55.73
CA GLN A 31 -31.97 27.70 -55.85
C GLN A 31 -31.46 29.05 -56.33
N THR A 32 -32.26 29.73 -57.15
CA THR A 32 -31.86 30.95 -57.87
C THR A 32 -32.49 32.23 -57.31
N GLY A 33 -33.41 32.10 -56.35
CA GLY A 33 -34.21 33.21 -55.84
C GLY A 33 -35.32 33.62 -56.80
N PHE A 34 -36.07 34.66 -56.43
CA PHE A 34 -37.10 35.21 -57.31
C PHE A 34 -36.47 36.11 -58.39
N PRO A 35 -36.71 35.84 -59.70
CA PRO A 35 -36.23 36.70 -60.77
C PRO A 35 -36.95 38.05 -60.78
N THR A 36 -36.41 39.05 -61.48
CA THR A 36 -37.12 40.29 -61.79
C THR A 36 -38.34 39.97 -62.66
N GLY A 37 -39.56 40.06 -62.11
CA GLY A 37 -40.81 39.75 -62.79
C GLY A 37 -41.91 39.29 -61.82
N ASP A 38 -42.96 38.66 -62.37
CA ASP A 38 -44.14 38.25 -61.60
C ASP A 38 -43.84 37.03 -60.69
N ILE A 39 -44.20 37.17 -59.41
CA ILE A 39 -44.17 36.10 -58.40
C ILE A 39 -45.61 35.85 -57.96
N THR A 40 -46.02 34.58 -57.88
CA THR A 40 -47.34 34.26 -57.33
C THR A 40 -47.35 34.50 -55.83
N ALA A 41 -48.43 35.06 -55.31
CA ALA A 41 -48.58 35.31 -53.88
C ALA A 41 -48.43 34.03 -53.05
N GLU A 42 -48.92 32.88 -53.55
CA GLU A 42 -48.78 31.57 -52.91
C GLU A 42 -47.32 31.13 -52.73
N LEU A 43 -46.48 31.40 -53.73
CA LEU A 43 -45.06 31.04 -53.68
C LEU A 43 -44.29 31.96 -52.74
N LEU A 44 -44.54 33.27 -52.80
CA LEU A 44 -43.96 34.24 -51.88
C LEU A 44 -44.37 33.95 -50.42
N ASN A 45 -45.66 33.70 -50.19
CA ASN A 45 -46.18 33.38 -48.87
C ASN A 45 -45.56 32.09 -48.30
N LYS A 46 -45.27 31.10 -49.15
CA LYS A 46 -44.59 29.88 -48.71
C LYS A 46 -43.17 30.15 -48.22
N THR A 47 -42.40 30.96 -48.94
CA THR A 47 -41.04 31.35 -48.54
C THR A 47 -41.06 32.16 -47.24
N LEU A 48 -41.95 33.15 -47.13
CA LEU A 48 -42.12 33.96 -45.91
C LEU A 48 -42.60 33.11 -44.73
N ARG A 49 -43.48 32.12 -44.95
CA ARG A 49 -43.92 31.20 -43.92
C ARG A 49 -42.76 30.38 -43.37
N GLN A 50 -41.91 29.81 -44.23
CA GLN A 50 -40.78 28.99 -43.76
C GLN A 50 -39.80 29.80 -42.90
N SER A 51 -39.44 31.02 -43.32
CA SER A 51 -38.52 31.87 -42.54
C SER A 51 -39.13 32.37 -41.22
N SER A 52 -40.36 32.87 -41.26
CA SER A 52 -41.06 33.40 -40.08
C SER A 52 -41.41 32.32 -39.05
N THR A 53 -41.69 31.09 -39.50
CA THR A 53 -41.96 29.96 -38.62
C THR A 53 -40.71 29.59 -37.81
N ILE A 54 -39.54 29.48 -38.47
CA ILE A 54 -38.27 29.24 -37.77
C ILE A 54 -37.94 30.38 -36.83
N SER A 55 -38.13 31.64 -37.27
CA SER A 55 -37.90 32.83 -36.43
C SER A 55 -38.75 32.80 -35.16
N THR A 56 -40.03 32.42 -35.28
CA THR A 56 -40.95 32.30 -34.14
C THR A 56 -40.54 31.18 -33.19
N VAL A 57 -40.12 30.02 -33.71
CA VAL A 57 -39.64 28.89 -32.90
C VAL A 57 -38.40 29.29 -32.09
N VAL A 58 -37.43 29.94 -32.72
CA VAL A 58 -36.21 30.41 -32.06
C VAL A 58 -36.55 31.49 -31.02
N ALA A 59 -37.37 32.48 -31.36
CA ALA A 59 -37.75 33.54 -30.43
C ALA A 59 -38.59 33.01 -29.24
N ASN A 60 -39.45 32.02 -29.45
CA ASN A 60 -40.15 31.32 -28.37
C ASN A 60 -39.19 30.56 -27.45
N PHE A 61 -38.19 29.87 -28.02
CA PHE A 61 -37.14 29.23 -27.24
C PHE A 61 -36.39 30.27 -26.40
N ILE A 62 -35.99 31.40 -26.99
CA ILE A 62 -35.33 32.49 -26.28
C ILE A 62 -36.21 33.02 -25.15
N ALA A 63 -37.47 33.35 -25.41
CA ALA A 63 -38.37 33.91 -24.40
C ALA A 63 -38.58 32.93 -23.22
N THR A 64 -38.81 31.66 -23.53
CA THR A 64 -39.05 30.61 -22.52
C THR A 64 -37.81 30.35 -21.68
N GLN A 65 -36.64 30.21 -22.30
CA GLN A 65 -35.40 29.81 -21.63
C GLN A 65 -34.60 30.99 -21.08
N SER A 66 -34.85 32.23 -21.48
CA SER A 66 -34.20 33.42 -20.88
C SER A 66 -35.05 34.03 -19.75
N GLY A 67 -36.35 33.72 -19.74
CA GLY A 67 -37.34 34.31 -18.85
C GLY A 67 -37.74 35.75 -19.19
N GLU A 68 -37.32 36.26 -20.35
CA GLU A 68 -37.53 37.65 -20.79
C GLU A 68 -38.41 37.74 -22.04
N ASP A 69 -38.99 38.93 -22.27
CA ASP A 69 -39.70 39.23 -23.50
C ASP A 69 -38.71 39.42 -24.66
N VAL A 70 -39.09 38.89 -25.83
CA VAL A 70 -38.33 38.97 -27.08
C VAL A 70 -39.08 39.90 -28.04
N LEU A 71 -38.57 41.13 -28.18
CA LEU A 71 -39.24 42.22 -28.92
C LEU A 71 -38.65 42.38 -30.33
N ASP A 72 -39.50 42.68 -31.31
CA ASP A 72 -39.09 43.02 -32.68
C ASP A 72 -38.89 44.54 -32.81
N ASN A 73 -37.78 45.04 -32.26
CA ASN A 73 -37.44 46.47 -32.21
C ASN A 73 -36.09 46.81 -32.86
N GLY A 74 -35.46 45.83 -33.53
CA GLY A 74 -34.15 46.00 -34.17
C GLY A 74 -32.95 45.95 -33.23
N ASP A 75 -33.12 45.67 -31.94
CA ASP A 75 -32.04 45.57 -30.96
C ASP A 75 -31.35 44.19 -31.01
N ILE A 76 -30.41 44.06 -31.96
CA ILE A 76 -29.68 42.81 -32.23
C ILE A 76 -28.80 42.41 -31.03
N ASP A 77 -28.20 43.38 -30.34
CA ASP A 77 -27.31 43.12 -29.20
C ASP A 77 -28.10 42.50 -28.04
N LYS A 78 -29.27 43.06 -27.74
CA LYS A 78 -30.18 42.49 -26.72
C LYS A 78 -30.66 41.10 -27.12
N LEU A 79 -31.12 40.91 -28.36
CA LEU A 79 -31.57 39.60 -28.83
C LEU A 79 -30.45 38.54 -28.74
N THR A 80 -29.21 38.95 -29.06
CA THR A 80 -28.02 38.09 -28.93
C THR A 80 -27.73 37.73 -27.47
N ALA A 81 -27.80 38.70 -26.56
CA ALA A 81 -27.63 38.45 -25.13
C ALA A 81 -28.72 37.50 -24.58
N GLN A 82 -29.97 37.70 -24.98
CA GLN A 82 -31.08 36.83 -24.61
C GLN A 82 -30.91 35.41 -25.15
N PHE A 83 -30.44 35.26 -26.39
CA PHE A 83 -30.16 33.94 -26.97
C PHE A 83 -29.02 33.20 -26.23
N LYS A 84 -27.92 33.90 -25.89
CA LYS A 84 -26.85 33.33 -25.07
C LYS A 84 -27.37 32.86 -23.70
N LYS A 85 -28.15 33.70 -23.03
CA LYS A 85 -28.77 33.37 -21.74
C LYS A 85 -29.68 32.14 -21.82
N ALA A 86 -30.48 32.03 -22.88
CA ALA A 86 -31.33 30.87 -23.14
C ALA A 86 -30.53 29.57 -23.27
N LEU A 87 -29.38 29.61 -23.95
CA LEU A 87 -28.48 28.46 -24.08
C LEU A 87 -27.82 28.09 -22.74
N GLU A 88 -27.34 29.08 -21.97
CA GLU A 88 -26.71 28.86 -20.67
C GLU A 88 -27.68 28.26 -19.64
N GLN A 89 -28.93 28.75 -19.58
CA GLN A 89 -29.95 28.19 -18.69
C GLN A 89 -30.32 26.76 -19.08
N LYS A 90 -30.46 26.48 -20.38
CA LYS A 90 -30.74 25.13 -20.86
C LYS A 90 -29.62 24.14 -20.48
N ASN A 91 -28.37 24.56 -20.67
CA ASN A 91 -27.20 23.73 -20.35
C ASN A 91 -27.10 23.43 -18.85
N THR A 92 -27.38 24.39 -17.97
CA THR A 92 -27.30 24.19 -16.51
C THR A 92 -28.45 23.35 -15.94
N THR A 93 -29.61 23.30 -16.60
CA THR A 93 -30.77 22.56 -16.11
C THR A 93 -30.75 21.08 -16.51
N GLU A 94 -30.22 20.76 -17.70
CA GLU A 94 -30.15 19.39 -18.24
C GLU A 94 -28.79 18.71 -18.01
N ILE A 95 -27.69 19.47 -17.93
CA ILE A 95 -26.36 18.94 -17.64
C ILE A 95 -26.08 19.17 -16.15
N ARG A 96 -26.58 18.26 -15.32
CA ARG A 96 -26.34 18.29 -13.87
C ARG A 96 -24.95 17.75 -13.53
N ASP A 97 -24.44 18.11 -12.36
CA ASP A 97 -23.28 17.44 -11.79
C ASP A 97 -23.60 15.95 -11.57
N ALA A 98 -22.61 15.08 -11.77
CA ALA A 98 -22.83 13.66 -11.48
C ALA A 98 -23.05 13.45 -9.98
N SER A 99 -23.88 12.47 -9.66
CA SER A 99 -24.09 12.00 -8.29
C SER A 99 -23.90 10.48 -8.23
N LEU A 100 -24.04 9.90 -7.05
CA LEU A 100 -24.01 8.45 -6.87
C LEU A 100 -25.16 7.73 -7.59
N THR A 101 -26.21 8.46 -8.00
CA THR A 101 -27.42 7.89 -8.62
C THR A 101 -27.73 8.45 -10.01
N GLU A 102 -27.16 9.60 -10.38
CA GLU A 102 -27.43 10.27 -11.66
C GLU A 102 -26.13 10.52 -12.43
N LYS A 103 -26.11 10.21 -13.73
CA LYS A 103 -24.98 10.53 -14.61
C LYS A 103 -24.95 12.04 -14.88
N GLY A 104 -23.76 12.64 -14.85
CA GLY A 104 -23.56 14.07 -15.09
C GLY A 104 -22.11 14.40 -15.45
N ILE A 105 -21.75 15.68 -15.41
CA ILE A 105 -20.35 16.14 -15.56
C ILE A 105 -19.62 16.08 -14.21
N ILE A 106 -18.30 15.85 -14.24
CA ILE A 106 -17.46 15.74 -13.04
C ILE A 106 -16.14 16.48 -13.29
N GLN A 107 -15.64 17.20 -12.29
CA GLN A 107 -14.32 17.80 -12.31
C GLN A 107 -13.25 16.78 -11.86
N LEU A 108 -12.10 16.75 -12.54
CA LEU A 108 -10.99 15.87 -12.19
C LEU A 108 -10.16 16.46 -11.03
N THR A 109 -9.60 15.58 -10.18
CA THR A 109 -8.69 15.95 -9.07
C THR A 109 -7.38 15.15 -9.10
N ASP A 110 -6.31 15.82 -8.70
CA ASP A 110 -5.00 15.26 -8.39
C ASP A 110 -4.69 15.22 -6.88
N GLN A 111 -5.69 15.51 -6.04
CA GLN A 111 -5.60 15.49 -4.59
C GLN A 111 -6.47 14.38 -3.98
N ILE A 112 -5.96 13.76 -2.92
CA ILE A 112 -6.71 12.80 -2.09
C ILE A 112 -7.68 13.59 -1.19
N GLY A 113 -8.88 13.06 -0.98
CA GLY A 113 -9.88 13.68 -0.11
C GLY A 113 -11.16 12.85 -0.01
N ASN A 114 -12.24 13.50 0.41
CA ASN A 114 -13.56 12.91 0.64
C ASN A 114 -14.65 13.55 -0.23
N SER A 115 -14.29 14.06 -1.41
CA SER A 115 -15.25 14.70 -2.32
C SER A 115 -16.15 13.68 -3.00
N ASN A 116 -17.44 14.02 -3.11
CA ASN A 116 -18.42 13.30 -3.92
C ASN A 116 -18.67 13.97 -5.29
N THR A 117 -17.99 15.08 -5.58
CA THR A 117 -18.16 15.87 -6.82
C THR A 117 -16.90 15.90 -7.69
N LEU A 118 -15.80 15.30 -7.22
CA LEU A 118 -14.53 15.21 -7.95
C LEU A 118 -14.21 13.75 -8.30
N ALA A 119 -13.70 13.53 -9.50
CA ALA A 119 -13.19 12.22 -9.95
C ALA A 119 -11.67 12.18 -9.87
N ALA A 120 -11.12 11.11 -9.29
CA ALA A 120 -9.67 10.91 -9.24
C ALA A 120 -9.07 10.72 -10.64
N THR A 121 -7.96 11.40 -10.92
CA THR A 121 -7.18 11.17 -12.13
C THR A 121 -6.45 9.82 -12.09
N GLN A 122 -6.16 9.24 -13.26
CA GLN A 122 -5.34 8.02 -13.34
C GLN A 122 -3.96 8.20 -12.68
N LYS A 123 -3.37 9.41 -12.79
CA LYS A 123 -2.12 9.76 -12.13
C LYS A 123 -2.27 9.69 -10.60
N LEU A 124 -3.29 10.31 -10.02
CA LEU A 124 -3.55 10.25 -8.58
C LEU A 124 -3.69 8.80 -8.09
N VAL A 125 -4.45 7.97 -8.82
CA VAL A 125 -4.61 6.55 -8.48
C VAL A 125 -3.26 5.82 -8.49
N SER A 126 -2.42 6.10 -9.49
CA SER A 126 -1.08 5.51 -9.60
C SER A 126 -0.15 5.99 -8.49
N ASP A 127 -0.17 7.27 -8.15
CA ASP A 127 0.67 7.85 -7.09
C ASP A 127 0.29 7.31 -5.71
N VAL A 128 -1.01 7.16 -5.42
CA VAL A 128 -1.48 6.55 -4.17
C VAL A 128 -1.06 5.08 -4.11
N ASN A 129 -1.25 4.32 -5.18
CA ASN A 129 -0.88 2.91 -5.24
C ASN A 129 0.64 2.69 -5.13
N ASN A 130 1.45 3.58 -5.68
CA ASN A 130 2.91 3.48 -5.61
C ASN A 130 3.46 3.93 -4.25
N ASN A 131 2.78 4.82 -3.54
CA ASN A 131 3.20 5.28 -2.22
C ASN A 131 2.70 4.39 -1.09
N ALA A 132 1.49 3.84 -1.21
CA ALA A 132 0.97 2.87 -0.27
C ALA A 132 1.74 1.55 -0.42
N LEU A 133 2.26 1.00 0.68
CA LEU A 133 2.97 -0.29 0.68
C LEU A 133 4.25 -0.32 -0.17
N ALA A 134 4.87 0.84 -0.40
CA ALA A 134 6.14 0.91 -1.12
C ALA A 134 7.23 0.11 -0.38
N LYS A 135 7.85 -0.87 -1.06
CA LYS A 135 8.80 -1.81 -0.44
C LYS A 135 10.02 -1.11 0.16
N ASP A 136 10.47 -0.04 -0.47
CA ASP A 136 11.60 0.78 -0.03
C ASP A 136 11.28 1.65 1.19
N LYS A 137 10.00 1.98 1.42
CA LYS A 137 9.55 2.76 2.58
C LYS A 137 9.35 1.93 3.86
N ASN A 138 9.33 0.60 3.77
CA ASN A 138 9.28 -0.31 4.94
C ASN A 138 8.23 0.07 6.01
N GLY A 139 7.02 0.47 5.59
CA GLY A 139 5.92 0.81 6.50
C GLY A 139 6.02 2.20 7.14
N GLU A 140 6.79 3.12 6.56
CA GLU A 140 6.82 4.53 6.96
C GLU A 140 5.43 5.19 6.88
N ASP A 141 4.62 4.76 5.91
CA ASP A 141 3.26 5.23 5.63
C ASP A 141 2.20 4.76 6.63
N ILE A 142 2.55 3.87 7.58
CA ILE A 142 1.61 3.34 8.58
C ILE A 142 1.33 4.41 9.66
N PRO A 143 0.09 4.94 9.79
CA PRO A 143 -0.20 6.01 10.73
C PRO A 143 -0.11 5.58 12.20
N ASP A 144 -0.60 4.38 12.52
CA ASP A 144 -0.53 3.79 13.85
C ASP A 144 0.26 2.48 13.81
N LYS A 145 1.58 2.61 13.97
CA LYS A 145 2.50 1.46 13.98
C LYS A 145 2.21 0.51 15.15
N ALA A 146 1.72 1.01 16.28
CA ALA A 146 1.44 0.18 17.45
C ALA A 146 0.21 -0.70 17.21
N ALA A 147 -0.88 -0.14 16.68
CA ALA A 147 -2.05 -0.92 16.28
C ALA A 147 -1.71 -1.93 15.17
N PHE A 148 -0.85 -1.55 14.22
CA PHE A 148 -0.36 -2.47 13.19
C PHE A 148 0.39 -3.67 13.78
N ILE A 149 1.37 -3.43 14.66
CA ILE A 149 2.09 -4.47 15.40
C ILE A 149 1.12 -5.38 16.18
N LYS A 150 0.08 -4.79 16.80
CA LYS A 150 -0.97 -5.55 17.48
C LYS A 150 -1.78 -6.46 16.56
N ASN A 151 -2.18 -5.96 15.39
CA ASN A 151 -2.93 -6.74 14.41
C ASN A 151 -2.10 -7.87 13.80
N LEU A 152 -0.77 -7.74 13.79
CA LEU A 152 0.15 -8.82 13.45
C LEU A 152 0.33 -9.85 14.58
N GLY A 153 -0.29 -9.64 15.75
CA GLY A 153 -0.12 -10.49 16.93
C GLY A 153 1.23 -10.31 17.63
N LEU A 154 1.92 -9.19 17.38
CA LEU A 154 3.26 -8.91 17.93
C LEU A 154 3.22 -7.99 19.17
N SER A 155 2.05 -7.47 19.57
CA SER A 155 1.92 -6.47 20.65
C SER A 155 1.82 -7.03 22.06
N ASP A 156 1.38 -8.29 22.21
CA ASP A 156 1.12 -8.88 23.54
C ASP A 156 2.41 -9.45 24.18
N SER A 157 3.50 -9.43 23.43
CA SER A 157 4.85 -9.66 23.93
C SER A 157 5.59 -8.33 23.98
N THR A 158 5.77 -7.78 25.18
CA THR A 158 6.69 -6.69 25.50
C THR A 158 7.91 -6.70 24.58
N ASN A 159 7.96 -5.86 23.53
CA ASN A 159 9.07 -5.70 22.58
C ASN A 159 10.18 -6.76 22.71
N ILE A 160 9.90 -8.02 22.34
CA ILE A 160 10.88 -9.09 22.46
C ILE A 160 11.96 -8.77 21.42
N THR A 161 13.00 -8.12 21.89
CA THR A 161 14.12 -7.71 21.07
C THR A 161 15.06 -8.90 20.89
N ILE A 162 15.84 -8.87 19.81
CA ILE A 162 16.89 -9.87 19.59
C ILE A 162 18.11 -9.48 20.40
N GLY A 163 18.58 -10.36 21.27
CA GLY A 163 19.71 -10.07 22.17
C GLY A 163 20.01 -11.22 23.12
N ASN A 164 20.49 -10.94 24.33
CA ASN A 164 20.76 -11.93 25.37
C ASN A 164 20.32 -11.46 26.78
N GLY A 165 19.54 -10.39 26.87
CA GLY A 165 18.95 -9.88 28.10
C GLY A 165 17.62 -10.53 28.45
N GLU A 166 17.08 -10.14 29.60
CA GLU A 166 15.77 -10.60 30.07
C GLU A 166 14.66 -10.18 29.09
N ASN A 167 13.68 -11.05 28.87
CA ASN A 167 12.58 -10.85 27.90
C ASN A 167 13.03 -10.64 26.44
N GLN A 168 14.22 -11.10 26.07
CA GLN A 168 14.73 -11.11 24.70
C GLN A 168 14.75 -12.52 24.10
N VAL A 169 14.66 -12.61 22.77
CA VAL A 169 14.97 -13.85 22.04
C VAL A 169 16.49 -13.93 21.86
N PRO A 170 17.14 -15.01 22.33
CA PRO A 170 18.57 -15.19 22.18
C PRO A 170 19.05 -15.10 20.73
N ASN A 171 19.96 -14.17 20.43
CA ASN A 171 20.63 -14.12 19.13
C ASN A 171 21.55 -15.34 18.97
N MET A 172 21.56 -15.96 17.78
CA MET A 172 22.44 -17.10 17.47
C MET A 172 23.93 -16.76 17.65
N SER A 173 24.33 -15.49 17.51
CA SER A 173 25.71 -15.04 17.73
C SER A 173 26.23 -15.31 19.15
N PHE A 174 25.35 -15.53 20.14
CA PHE A 174 25.74 -15.86 21.51
C PHE A 174 26.00 -17.36 21.73
N PHE A 175 25.69 -18.22 20.75
CA PHE A 175 25.90 -19.66 20.80
C PHE A 175 27.18 -20.12 20.08
N THR A 176 28.25 -19.31 20.10
CA THR A 176 29.52 -19.70 19.47
C THR A 176 30.04 -21.03 20.02
N SER A 177 30.66 -21.85 19.16
CA SER A 177 31.14 -23.17 19.55
C SER A 177 32.34 -23.64 18.73
N ASN A 178 33.03 -24.64 19.26
CA ASN A 178 33.98 -25.49 18.55
C ASN A 178 33.57 -26.95 18.78
N LEU A 179 33.15 -27.62 17.71
CA LEU A 179 32.56 -28.96 17.77
C LEU A 179 33.56 -30.12 17.59
N ASN A 180 34.85 -29.85 17.77
CA ASN A 180 35.88 -30.89 17.75
C ASN A 180 35.74 -31.86 18.94
N GLN A 181 36.48 -32.97 18.89
CA GLN A 181 36.53 -33.97 19.98
C GLN A 181 36.90 -33.34 21.34
N VAL A 182 37.75 -32.33 21.32
CA VAL A 182 38.03 -31.42 22.43
C VAL A 182 37.42 -30.07 22.05
N GLY A 183 36.26 -29.77 22.62
CA GLY A 183 35.35 -28.75 22.12
C GLY A 183 34.64 -27.98 23.21
N TRP A 184 33.90 -26.95 22.79
CA TRP A 184 33.16 -26.07 23.68
C TRP A 184 31.97 -25.41 23.00
N GLN A 185 31.01 -24.94 23.79
CA GLN A 185 29.89 -24.12 23.35
C GLN A 185 29.57 -23.08 24.42
N LYS A 186 29.39 -21.83 24.00
CA LYS A 186 28.87 -20.76 24.87
C LYS A 186 27.35 -20.73 24.81
N LEU A 187 26.73 -20.35 25.92
CA LEU A 187 25.30 -20.15 26.06
C LEU A 187 25.00 -18.66 26.28
N PRO A 188 23.82 -18.16 25.86
CA PRO A 188 23.43 -16.77 26.05
C PRO A 188 23.44 -16.29 27.50
N SER A 189 23.30 -17.22 28.45
CA SER A 189 23.40 -16.95 29.89
C SER A 189 24.82 -16.59 30.36
N GLY A 190 25.82 -16.69 29.48
CA GLY A 190 27.24 -16.56 29.81
C GLY A 190 27.90 -17.87 30.22
N LEU A 191 27.11 -18.92 30.46
CA LEU A 191 27.66 -20.26 30.72
C LEU A 191 28.41 -20.79 29.50
N ILE A 192 29.48 -21.53 29.76
CA ILE A 192 30.29 -22.21 28.77
C ILE A 192 30.29 -23.69 29.15
N GLU A 193 29.95 -24.52 28.19
CA GLU A 193 30.10 -25.96 28.28
C GLU A 193 31.33 -26.39 27.48
N MET A 194 32.13 -27.29 28.03
CA MET A 194 33.32 -27.82 27.40
C MET A 194 33.38 -29.33 27.56
N TRP A 195 33.97 -30.00 26.57
CA TRP A 195 34.16 -31.45 26.59
C TRP A 195 35.49 -31.84 25.97
N GLY A 196 35.94 -33.05 26.27
CA GLY A 196 37.16 -33.59 25.71
C GLY A 196 37.58 -34.91 26.34
N ILE A 197 38.83 -35.29 26.10
CA ILE A 197 39.47 -36.43 26.72
C ILE A 197 40.57 -35.90 27.64
N ALA A 198 40.54 -36.31 28.90
CA ALA A 198 41.54 -36.01 29.91
C ALA A 198 42.39 -37.26 30.21
N SER A 199 43.66 -37.03 30.51
CA SER A 199 44.53 -38.02 31.11
C SER A 199 44.28 -38.06 32.62
N VAL A 200 44.28 -39.26 33.20
CA VAL A 200 44.06 -39.48 34.64
C VAL A 200 45.17 -40.37 35.19
N LYS A 201 45.85 -39.91 36.25
CA LYS A 201 46.87 -40.67 36.98
C LYS A 201 47.04 -40.12 38.39
N GLY A 202 47.74 -40.87 39.24
CA GLY A 202 48.09 -40.43 40.58
C GLY A 202 46.87 -40.31 41.50
N ASN A 203 47.12 -40.21 42.81
CA ASN A 203 46.08 -40.24 43.83
C ASN A 203 46.21 -39.10 44.86
N ALA A 204 47.04 -38.08 44.57
CA ALA A 204 47.35 -36.93 45.43
C ALA A 204 48.08 -37.25 46.75
N TYR A 205 48.11 -38.52 47.20
CA TYR A 205 48.83 -38.96 48.39
C TYR A 205 50.27 -39.36 48.10
N ALA A 206 50.47 -40.18 47.05
CA ALA A 206 51.77 -40.72 46.68
C ALA A 206 52.31 -40.10 45.38
N GLU A 207 51.42 -39.80 44.44
CA GLU A 207 51.78 -39.36 43.09
C GLU A 207 50.92 -38.16 42.66
N PRO A 208 51.49 -37.18 41.93
CA PRO A 208 50.75 -36.03 41.43
C PRO A 208 49.73 -36.44 40.37
N GLY A 209 48.63 -35.68 40.33
CA GLY A 209 47.57 -35.85 39.33
C GLY A 209 48.04 -35.57 37.90
N ALA A 210 47.30 -36.05 36.91
CA ALA A 210 47.51 -35.65 35.52
C ALA A 210 46.95 -34.24 35.29
N LEU A 211 47.79 -33.31 34.83
CA LEU A 211 47.39 -31.95 34.46
C LEU A 211 46.77 -31.95 33.07
N ASN A 212 45.58 -31.39 32.95
CA ASN A 212 44.81 -31.25 31.71
C ASN A 212 44.44 -29.78 31.48
N ASN A 213 44.21 -29.41 30.21
CA ASN A 213 43.81 -28.06 29.82
C ASN A 213 42.37 -28.06 29.35
N PHE A 214 41.61 -27.00 29.70
CA PHE A 214 40.36 -26.69 29.03
C PHE A 214 40.64 -26.20 27.60
N PRO A 215 39.71 -26.37 26.65
CA PRO A 215 39.89 -25.94 25.26
C PRO A 215 40.00 -24.42 25.12
N ILE A 216 39.34 -23.68 26.02
CA ILE A 216 39.49 -22.23 26.25
C ILE A 216 39.43 -21.96 27.76
N PRO A 217 39.99 -20.85 28.27
CA PRO A 217 39.80 -20.46 29.66
C PRO A 217 38.33 -20.12 29.97
N PHE A 218 37.84 -20.52 31.13
CA PHE A 218 36.62 -19.94 31.71
C PHE A 218 36.89 -18.47 32.07
N PRO A 219 36.08 -17.50 31.59
CA PRO A 219 36.33 -16.10 31.89
C PRO A 219 36.36 -15.77 33.39
N ASN A 220 35.53 -16.44 34.20
CA ASN A 220 35.43 -16.21 35.65
C ASN A 220 35.80 -17.43 36.49
N LYS A 221 35.08 -18.55 36.33
CA LYS A 221 35.34 -19.79 37.10
C LYS A 221 34.77 -21.04 36.44
N CYS A 222 35.47 -22.15 36.62
CA CYS A 222 34.90 -23.48 36.41
C CYS A 222 33.98 -23.83 37.59
N LEU A 223 32.75 -24.26 37.30
CA LEU A 223 31.75 -24.65 38.31
C LEU A 223 31.78 -26.15 38.60
N ASN A 224 31.92 -26.98 37.57
CA ASN A 224 31.99 -28.42 37.71
C ASN A 224 32.77 -29.06 36.56
N VAL A 225 33.45 -30.17 36.87
CA VAL A 225 33.98 -31.11 35.87
C VAL A 225 33.56 -32.52 36.27
N THR A 226 32.99 -33.26 35.32
CA THR A 226 32.60 -34.66 35.49
C THR A 226 33.46 -35.53 34.59
N LEU A 227 33.92 -36.68 35.09
CA LEU A 227 34.78 -37.61 34.37
C LEU A 227 34.08 -38.95 34.17
N THR A 228 34.24 -39.54 32.99
CA THR A 228 33.76 -40.89 32.65
C THR A 228 34.89 -41.68 32.00
N HIS A 229 35.16 -42.89 32.49
CA HIS A 229 36.23 -43.73 31.96
C HIS A 229 36.08 -44.01 30.46
N VAL A 230 37.20 -43.92 29.74
CA VAL A 230 37.32 -44.29 28.33
C VAL A 230 38.02 -45.64 28.25
N GLY A 231 37.29 -46.68 27.87
CA GLY A 231 37.85 -48.02 27.66
C GLY A 231 36.97 -49.13 28.23
N ASN A 232 37.45 -50.37 28.11
CA ASN A 232 36.72 -51.59 28.47
C ASN A 232 37.16 -52.24 29.79
N ALA A 233 38.16 -51.68 30.48
CA ALA A 233 38.74 -52.25 31.71
C ALA A 233 38.64 -51.27 32.91
N PRO A 234 37.42 -50.96 33.41
CA PRO A 234 37.23 -50.00 34.50
C PRO A 234 37.96 -50.37 35.80
N GLN A 235 38.24 -51.66 36.01
CA GLN A 235 39.03 -52.14 37.14
C GLN A 235 40.48 -51.59 37.16
N HIS A 236 41.01 -51.15 36.01
CA HIS A 236 42.33 -50.51 35.92
C HIS A 236 42.27 -48.98 36.04
N ALA A 237 41.06 -48.40 36.07
CA ALA A 237 40.85 -46.96 36.15
C ALA A 237 40.51 -46.49 37.57
N GLY A 238 39.82 -47.33 38.35
CA GLY A 238 39.38 -46.99 39.70
C GLY A 238 38.36 -45.85 39.74
N THR A 239 38.20 -45.24 40.91
CA THR A 239 37.35 -44.05 41.08
C THR A 239 38.15 -42.81 40.69
N PHE A 240 37.54 -41.93 39.89
CA PHE A 240 38.15 -40.67 39.49
C PHE A 240 37.80 -39.54 40.45
N SER A 241 38.75 -38.63 40.63
CA SER A 241 38.50 -37.33 41.23
C SER A 241 39.19 -36.22 40.44
N ILE A 242 38.76 -34.99 40.67
CA ILE A 242 39.19 -33.82 39.93
C ILE A 242 39.55 -32.73 40.93
N MET A 243 40.54 -31.91 40.59
CA MET A 243 40.79 -30.63 41.23
C MET A 243 40.98 -29.55 40.17
N THR A 244 40.14 -28.52 40.19
CA THR A 244 40.34 -27.34 39.34
C THR A 244 41.57 -26.59 39.83
N VAL A 245 42.53 -26.33 38.94
CA VAL A 245 43.78 -25.62 39.29
C VAL A 245 43.60 -24.12 39.06
N ASN A 246 43.07 -23.75 37.89
CA ASN A 246 42.77 -22.39 37.50
C ASN A 246 41.72 -22.41 36.37
N ASN A 247 41.40 -21.25 35.80
CA ASN A 247 40.38 -21.13 34.76
C ASN A 247 40.72 -21.82 33.43
N SER A 248 41.97 -22.23 33.23
CA SER A 248 42.44 -22.90 32.01
C SER A 248 42.79 -24.38 32.24
N GLN A 249 42.89 -24.83 33.49
CA GLN A 249 43.52 -26.12 33.81
C GLN A 249 42.85 -26.84 34.98
N PHE A 250 42.86 -28.16 34.91
CA PHE A 250 42.38 -29.04 35.96
C PHE A 250 43.28 -30.28 36.08
N GLN A 251 43.35 -30.85 37.27
CA GLN A 251 44.07 -32.09 37.53
C GLN A 251 43.09 -33.24 37.76
N CYS A 252 43.40 -34.40 37.20
CA CYS A 252 42.61 -35.61 37.38
C CYS A 252 43.42 -36.68 38.11
N PHE A 253 42.74 -37.38 39.01
CA PHE A 253 43.31 -38.41 39.87
C PHE A 253 42.50 -39.70 39.76
N SER A 254 43.16 -40.82 40.03
CA SER A 254 42.58 -42.15 40.12
C SER A 254 42.81 -42.71 41.52
N SER A 255 41.87 -43.49 42.03
CA SER A 255 42.04 -44.23 43.29
C SER A 255 43.07 -45.37 43.21
N ILE A 256 43.57 -45.72 42.02
CA ILE A 256 44.56 -46.78 41.82
C ILE A 256 45.96 -46.29 42.19
N PRO A 257 46.65 -46.86 43.20
CA PRO A 257 48.02 -46.50 43.54
C PRO A 257 49.01 -46.88 42.43
N ASN A 258 50.05 -46.07 42.23
CA ASN A 258 51.16 -46.35 41.31
C ASN A 258 50.75 -46.63 39.86
N LEU A 259 49.67 -46.02 39.37
CA LEU A 259 49.21 -46.15 37.99
C LEU A 259 50.29 -45.68 36.99
N GLN A 260 51.08 -46.61 36.47
CA GLN A 260 52.25 -46.35 35.62
C GLN A 260 51.88 -45.76 34.25
N ILE A 261 50.73 -46.19 33.70
CA ILE A 261 50.22 -45.72 32.41
C ILE A 261 48.94 -44.93 32.68
N PRO A 262 48.90 -43.62 32.37
CA PRO A 262 47.69 -42.83 32.57
C PRO A 262 46.51 -43.41 31.78
N VAL A 263 45.35 -43.45 32.41
CA VAL A 263 44.09 -43.85 31.75
C VAL A 263 43.41 -42.61 31.16
N ALA A 264 42.57 -42.83 30.15
CA ALA A 264 41.80 -41.75 29.53
C ALA A 264 40.39 -41.66 30.14
N ALA A 265 39.88 -40.44 30.26
CA ALA A 265 38.52 -40.17 30.68
C ALA A 265 37.88 -39.11 29.77
N PHE A 266 36.62 -39.30 29.37
CA PHE A 266 35.84 -38.19 28.83
C PHE A 266 35.59 -37.22 29.97
N TYR A 267 35.77 -35.93 29.72
CA TYR A 267 35.35 -34.91 30.65
C TYR A 267 34.24 -34.06 30.05
N ARG A 268 33.34 -33.59 30.93
CA ARG A 268 32.40 -32.52 30.65
C ARG A 268 32.56 -31.48 31.73
N ALA A 269 32.74 -30.22 31.34
CA ALA A 269 32.96 -29.11 32.24
C ALA A 269 31.97 -27.99 31.96
N ILE A 270 31.53 -27.31 33.01
CA ILE A 270 30.67 -26.14 32.92
C ILE A 270 31.21 -25.01 33.79
N GLY A 271 31.08 -23.77 33.33
CA GLY A 271 31.57 -22.58 34.01
C GLY A 271 31.15 -21.32 33.25
N TYR A 272 31.73 -20.17 33.60
CA TYR A 272 31.52 -18.89 32.93
C TYR A 272 32.68 -17.95 33.22
#